data_AF-A0A7V9KJN5-F1
#
_entry.id   AF-A0A7V9KJN5-F1
#
_cell.length_a   1.000
_cell.length_b   1.000
_cell.length_c   1.000
_cell.angle_alpha   90.00
_cell.angle_beta   90.00
_cell.angle_gamma   90.00
#
_symmetry.space_group_name_H-M   'P 1'
#
loop_
_entity.id
_entity.type
_entity.pdbx_description
1 polymer ?
#
loop_
_entity_poly.entity_id
_entity_poly.type
_entity_poly.pdbx_seq_one_letter_code
_entity_poly.pdbx_strand_id
1 'polypeptide(L)'
;WWEGPAWLEEVLASLPAAGVRALTLSRALEEHPAEQRQLKASTWGAGKDLRTWDSPAVADLTWAARRLELRLLREAGGGALKGESLMRAARELLAVQASDWAFLDYGRQTGDYPYERLLGHSRAAFDAIDSETPPEPTMRNLAPDLSPAPLLEP
;
A
#
# COMPACT_ATOMS: atom_id res chain seq x y z
N TRP A 1 5.49 -8.01 21.74
CA TRP A 1 6.52 -7.86 22.77
C TRP A 1 6.28 -6.53 23.45
N TRP A 2 5.91 -6.53 24.73
CA TRP A 2 5.47 -5.32 25.46
C TRP A 2 6.64 -4.38 25.77
N GLU A 3 7.74 -4.93 26.28
CA GLU A 3 8.95 -4.21 26.69
C GLU A 3 9.86 -3.80 25.53
N GLY A 4 9.45 -4.12 24.29
CA GLY A 4 10.25 -3.89 23.08
C GLY A 4 10.77 -2.46 22.92
N PRO A 5 9.96 -1.40 23.15
CA PRO A 5 10.44 -0.03 23.08
C PRO A 5 11.55 0.29 24.10
N ALA A 6 11.38 -0.12 25.36
CA ALA A 6 12.38 0.10 26.41
C ALA A 6 13.67 -0.70 26.14
N TRP A 7 13.53 -1.93 25.66
CA TRP A 7 14.67 -2.72 25.22
C TRP A 7 15.42 -2.06 24.06
N LEU A 8 14.70 -1.52 23.06
CA LEU A 8 15.31 -0.87 21.90
C LEU A 8 16.06 0.40 22.30
N GLU A 9 15.49 1.19 23.22
CA GLU A 9 16.15 2.36 23.80
C GLU A 9 17.49 1.98 24.44
N GLU A 10 17.49 0.92 25.27
CA GLU A 10 18.72 0.51 25.95
C GLU A 10 19.75 -0.13 25.04
N VAL A 11 19.31 -0.86 24.01
CA VAL A 11 20.20 -1.34 22.95
C VAL A 11 20.90 -0.15 22.29
N LEU A 12 20.14 0.86 21.85
CA LEU A 12 20.69 2.03 21.15
C LEU A 12 21.65 2.83 22.05
N ALA A 13 21.32 3.00 23.34
CA ALA A 13 22.18 3.67 24.31
C ALA A 13 23.50 2.91 24.57
N SER A 14 23.47 1.58 24.49
CA SER A 14 24.62 0.72 24.76
C SER A 14 25.56 0.53 23.56
N LEU A 15 25.11 0.79 22.32
CA LEU A 15 25.91 0.58 21.11
C LEU A 15 27.30 1.27 21.14
N PRO A 16 27.44 2.55 21.57
CA PRO A 16 28.74 3.20 21.57
C PRO A 16 29.75 2.55 22.52
N ALA A 17 29.30 2.08 23.69
CA ALA A 17 30.14 1.36 24.65
C ALA A 17 30.62 0.00 24.08
N ALA A 18 29.83 -0.58 23.17
CA ALA A 18 30.20 -1.78 22.41
C ALA A 18 31.03 -1.46 21.14
N GLY A 19 31.41 -0.21 20.90
CA GLY A 19 32.16 0.22 19.72
C GLY A 19 31.34 0.25 18.43
N VAL A 20 30.00 0.20 18.53
CA VAL A 20 29.09 0.24 17.37
C VAL A 20 28.52 1.64 17.23
N ARG A 21 28.65 2.24 16.04
CA ARG A 21 28.08 3.54 15.70
C ARG A 21 26.79 3.34 14.90
N ALA A 22 25.66 3.80 15.45
CA ALA A 22 24.39 3.82 14.74
C ALA A 22 24.39 4.93 13.68
N LEU A 23 23.87 4.62 12.49
CA LEU A 23 23.71 5.57 11.40
C LEU A 23 22.31 5.48 10.81
N THR A 24 21.84 6.61 10.26
CA THR A 24 20.74 6.57 9.30
C THR A 24 21.25 6.01 7.98
N LEU A 25 20.34 5.43 7.18
CA LEU A 25 20.71 4.87 5.87
C LEU A 25 21.33 5.91 4.94
N SER A 26 20.84 7.16 4.96
CA SER A 26 21.41 8.25 4.15
C SER A 26 22.86 8.55 4.52
N ARG A 27 23.20 8.57 5.82
CA ARG A 27 24.58 8.76 6.28
C ARG A 27 25.47 7.58 5.91
N ALA A 28 24.96 6.36 6.05
CA ALA A 28 25.71 5.17 5.64
C ALA A 28 26.05 5.20 4.14
N LEU A 29 25.14 5.68 3.28
CA LEU A 29 25.39 5.84 1.84
C LEU A 29 26.39 6.95 1.50
N GLU A 30 26.44 8.02 2.31
CA GLU A 30 27.45 9.08 2.15
C GLU A 30 28.85 8.61 2.55
N GLU A 31 28.94 7.79 3.60
CA GLU A 31 30.21 7.37 4.21
C GLU A 31 30.77 6.07 3.61
N HIS A 32 29.93 5.25 2.98
CA HIS A 32 30.31 3.95 2.46
C HIS A 32 29.90 3.78 0.98
N PRO A 33 30.82 3.36 0.10
CA PRO A 33 30.50 3.14 -1.30
C PRO A 33 29.47 2.01 -1.45
N ALA A 34 28.45 2.26 -2.27
CA ALA A 34 27.46 1.23 -2.60
C ALA A 34 28.07 0.13 -3.47
N GLU A 35 27.69 -1.12 -3.20
CA GLU A 35 28.04 -2.26 -4.04
C GLU A 35 26.84 -2.69 -4.88
N GLN A 36 27.04 -2.79 -6.20
CA GLN A 36 26.01 -3.28 -7.11
C GLN A 36 25.83 -4.78 -6.98
N ARG A 37 24.59 -5.21 -6.74
CA ARG A 37 24.21 -6.61 -6.63
C ARG A 37 22.97 -6.89 -7.47
N GLN A 38 22.97 -8.02 -8.18
CA GLN A 38 21.79 -8.44 -8.91
C GLN A 38 20.74 -8.98 -7.93
N LEU A 39 19.56 -8.36 -7.92
CA LEU A 39 18.42 -8.83 -7.12
C LEU A 39 17.55 -9.80 -7.93
N LYS A 40 16.97 -10.77 -7.23
CA LYS A 40 15.93 -11.65 -7.76
C LYS A 40 14.58 -11.23 -7.16
N ALA A 41 13.51 -11.45 -7.91
CA ALA A 41 12.15 -11.25 -7.42
C ALA A 41 11.94 -12.07 -6.13
N SER A 42 11.64 -11.39 -5.04
CA SER A 42 11.49 -12.01 -3.72
C SER A 42 10.75 -11.06 -2.77
N THR A 43 10.36 -11.60 -1.62
CA THR A 43 9.82 -10.83 -0.51
C THR A 43 10.51 -11.26 0.79
N TRP A 44 10.30 -10.50 1.85
CA TRP A 44 10.64 -10.92 3.22
C TRP A 44 9.58 -11.82 3.87
N GLY A 45 8.54 -12.23 3.13
CA GLY A 45 7.47 -13.10 3.60
C GLY A 45 7.83 -14.58 3.60
N ALA A 46 6.84 -15.42 3.88
CA ALA A 46 6.99 -16.87 3.87
C ALA A 46 7.49 -17.38 2.51
N GLY A 47 8.49 -18.28 2.52
CA GLY A 47 9.07 -18.83 1.30
C GLY A 47 9.96 -17.88 0.49
N LYS A 48 10.08 -16.60 0.89
CA LYS A 48 10.83 -15.55 0.18
C LYS A 48 10.40 -15.35 -1.28
N ASP A 49 9.15 -15.67 -1.59
CA ASP A 49 8.54 -15.47 -2.91
C ASP A 49 7.25 -14.63 -2.79
N LEU A 50 6.49 -14.55 -3.89
CA LEU A 50 5.31 -13.70 -3.99
C LEU A 50 4.00 -14.40 -3.61
N ARG A 51 4.01 -15.68 -3.20
CA ARG A 51 2.78 -16.50 -3.08
C ARG A 51 1.70 -15.91 -2.17
N THR A 52 2.08 -15.13 -1.17
CA THR A 52 1.16 -14.47 -0.24
C THR A 52 0.30 -13.41 -0.93
N TRP A 53 0.79 -12.80 -2.02
CA TRP A 53 0.14 -11.70 -2.75
C TRP A 53 -0.18 -12.05 -4.21
N ASP A 54 0.50 -13.06 -4.75
CA ASP A 54 0.35 -13.56 -6.12
C ASP A 54 0.21 -15.09 -6.09
N SER A 55 -1.02 -15.55 -5.91
CA SER A 55 -1.38 -16.96 -5.98
C SER A 55 -2.87 -17.12 -6.30
N PRO A 56 -3.32 -18.32 -6.71
CA PRO A 56 -4.74 -18.58 -6.96
C PRO A 56 -5.66 -18.28 -5.76
N ALA A 57 -5.14 -18.35 -4.53
CA ALA A 57 -5.93 -18.10 -3.33
C ALA A 57 -6.37 -16.63 -3.19
N VAL A 58 -5.56 -15.69 -3.65
CA VAL A 58 -5.80 -14.24 -3.52
C VAL A 58 -6.02 -13.55 -4.86
N ALA A 59 -6.08 -14.32 -5.95
CA ALA A 59 -6.13 -13.80 -7.32
C ALA A 59 -7.32 -12.86 -7.55
N ASP A 60 -8.47 -13.13 -6.95
CA ASP A 60 -9.67 -12.30 -7.11
C ASP A 60 -9.46 -10.88 -6.59
N LEU A 61 -8.74 -10.72 -5.47
CA LEU A 61 -8.40 -9.41 -4.91
C LEU A 61 -7.48 -8.64 -5.86
N THR A 62 -6.40 -9.29 -6.33
CA THR A 62 -5.43 -8.69 -7.25
C THR A 62 -6.09 -8.27 -8.56
N TRP A 63 -6.93 -9.12 -9.15
CA TRP A 63 -7.61 -8.79 -10.39
C TRP A 63 -8.73 -7.75 -10.22
N ALA A 64 -9.40 -7.70 -9.06
CA ALA A 64 -10.34 -6.63 -8.76
C ALA A 64 -9.63 -5.27 -8.70
N ALA A 65 -8.50 -5.20 -7.97
CA ALA A 65 -7.68 -3.98 -7.90
C ALA A 65 -7.20 -3.54 -9.29
N ARG A 66 -6.68 -4.46 -10.11
CA ARG A 66 -6.21 -4.16 -11.46
C ARG A 66 -7.32 -3.65 -12.38
N ARG A 67 -8.52 -4.25 -12.32
CA ARG A 67 -9.66 -3.78 -13.13
C ARG A 67 -10.10 -2.38 -12.73
N LEU A 68 -10.14 -2.08 -11.44
CA LEU A 68 -10.52 -0.77 -10.93
C LEU A 68 -9.48 0.29 -11.30
N GLU A 69 -8.20 -0.02 -11.18
CA GLU A 69 -7.09 0.84 -11.62
C GLU A 69 -7.23 1.24 -13.09
N LEU A 70 -7.39 0.25 -13.98
CA LEU A 70 -7.56 0.49 -15.41
C LEU A 70 -8.81 1.32 -15.73
N ARG A 71 -9.91 1.10 -15.00
CA ARG A 71 -11.12 1.92 -15.15
C ARG A 71 -10.85 3.37 -14.75
N LEU A 72 -10.24 3.59 -13.58
CA LEU A 72 -9.93 4.94 -13.09
C LEU A 72 -9.06 5.69 -14.09
N LEU A 73 -7.97 5.07 -14.57
CA LEU A 73 -7.07 5.69 -15.54
C LEU A 73 -7.79 6.05 -16.84
N ARG A 74 -8.69 5.19 -17.33
CA ARG A 74 -9.49 5.46 -18.53
C ARG A 74 -10.41 6.67 -18.35
N GLU A 75 -11.17 6.72 -17.26
CA GLU A 75 -12.13 7.82 -17.04
C GLU A 75 -11.42 9.16 -16.73
N ALA A 76 -10.29 9.09 -16.03
CA ALA A 76 -9.45 10.25 -15.76
C ALA A 76 -8.78 10.79 -17.03
N GLY A 77 -8.14 9.91 -17.82
CA GLY A 77 -7.50 10.27 -19.08
C GLY A 77 -8.49 10.75 -20.16
N GLY A 78 -9.74 10.27 -20.11
CA GLY A 78 -10.83 10.76 -20.96
C GLY A 78 -11.43 12.10 -20.53
N GLY A 79 -11.02 12.65 -19.38
CA GLY A 79 -11.51 13.92 -18.83
C GLY A 79 -12.92 13.87 -18.23
N ALA A 80 -13.55 12.70 -18.19
CA ALA A 80 -14.87 12.49 -17.59
C ALA A 80 -14.78 12.54 -16.05
N LEU A 81 -13.70 11.99 -15.48
CA LEU A 81 -13.45 11.96 -14.04
C LEU A 81 -12.45 13.06 -13.64
N LYS A 82 -12.91 14.02 -12.83
CA LYS A 82 -12.10 15.20 -12.42
C LYS A 82 -12.46 15.70 -11.03
N GLY A 83 -11.66 16.63 -10.51
CA GLY A 83 -11.93 17.32 -9.25
C GLY A 83 -12.12 16.36 -8.07
N GLU A 84 -13.14 16.59 -7.27
CA GLU A 84 -13.40 15.82 -6.05
C GLU A 84 -13.72 14.34 -6.33
N SER A 85 -14.42 14.03 -7.42
CA SER A 85 -14.72 12.66 -7.83
C SER A 85 -13.45 11.88 -8.17
N LEU A 86 -12.51 12.49 -8.90
CA LEU A 86 -11.20 11.88 -9.16
C LEU A 86 -10.44 11.62 -7.87
N MET A 87 -10.38 12.62 -6.99
CA MET A 87 -9.73 12.50 -5.69
C MET A 87 -10.32 11.39 -4.84
N ARG A 88 -11.65 11.29 -4.81
CA ARG A 88 -12.37 10.25 -4.08
C ARG A 88 -12.08 8.87 -4.64
N ALA A 89 -12.22 8.69 -5.96
CA ALA A 89 -11.94 7.41 -6.63
C ALA A 89 -10.48 6.96 -6.44
N ALA A 90 -9.52 7.89 -6.52
CA ALA A 90 -8.11 7.60 -6.36
C ALA A 90 -7.76 7.17 -4.92
N ARG A 91 -8.34 7.82 -3.91
CA ARG A 91 -8.19 7.40 -2.51
C ARG A 91 -8.73 5.99 -2.29
N GLU A 92 -9.92 5.70 -2.80
CA GLU A 92 -10.52 4.38 -2.67
C GLU A 92 -9.73 3.30 -3.43
N LEU A 93 -9.17 3.63 -4.60
CA LEU A 93 -8.25 2.73 -5.29
C LEU A 93 -7.00 2.43 -4.45
N LEU A 94 -6.39 3.43 -3.80
CA LEU A 94 -5.23 3.21 -2.92
C LEU A 94 -5.60 2.29 -1.74
N ALA A 95 -6.80 2.42 -1.18
CA ALA A 95 -7.29 1.48 -0.18
C ALA A 95 -7.44 0.09 -0.76
N VAL A 96 -8.05 -0.08 -1.95
CA VAL A 96 -8.20 -1.39 -2.62
C VAL A 96 -6.84 -2.04 -2.89
N GLN A 97 -5.81 -1.27 -3.22
CA GLN A 97 -4.46 -1.75 -3.53
C GLN A 97 -3.59 -2.06 -2.29
N ALA A 98 -4.10 -1.86 -1.07
CA ALA A 98 -3.35 -2.20 0.13
C ALA A 98 -3.02 -3.71 0.18
N SER A 99 -1.73 -4.02 0.34
CA SER A 99 -1.24 -5.41 0.34
C SER A 99 -1.77 -6.24 1.53
N ASP A 100 -2.24 -5.55 2.58
CA ASP A 100 -2.82 -6.13 3.78
C ASP A 100 -4.02 -7.03 3.47
N TRP A 101 -4.82 -6.72 2.45
CA TRP A 101 -5.99 -7.55 2.11
C TRP A 101 -5.58 -8.96 1.69
N ALA A 102 -4.64 -9.07 0.75
CA ALA A 102 -4.10 -10.36 0.31
C ALA A 102 -3.33 -11.06 1.45
N PHE A 103 -2.58 -10.32 2.26
CA PHE A 103 -1.85 -10.88 3.40
C PHE A 103 -2.80 -11.52 4.43
N LEU A 104 -3.86 -10.81 4.81
CA LEU A 104 -4.86 -11.28 5.77
C LEU A 104 -5.68 -12.46 5.21
N ASP A 105 -6.07 -12.40 3.94
CA ASP A 105 -6.83 -13.44 3.26
C ASP A 105 -6.01 -14.74 3.09
N TYR A 106 -4.76 -14.61 2.64
CA TYR A 106 -3.83 -15.74 2.54
C TYR A 106 -3.58 -16.40 3.90
N GLY A 107 -3.46 -15.59 4.96
CA GLY A 107 -3.29 -16.06 6.32
C GLY A 107 -4.52 -16.74 6.93
N ARG A 108 -5.72 -16.53 6.35
CA ARG A 108 -7.03 -17.09 6.76
C ARG A 108 -7.39 -16.89 8.23
N GLN A 109 -6.85 -15.85 8.86
CA GLN A 109 -7.03 -15.58 10.29
C GLN A 109 -8.14 -14.57 10.60
N THR A 110 -8.67 -13.89 9.58
CA THR A 110 -9.62 -12.79 9.74
C THR A 110 -10.99 -13.04 9.11
N GLY A 111 -11.29 -14.29 8.72
CA GLY A 111 -12.53 -14.62 8.02
C GLY A 111 -12.71 -13.77 6.76
N ASP A 112 -13.93 -13.26 6.54
CA ASP A 112 -14.29 -12.51 5.34
C ASP A 112 -13.90 -11.02 5.39
N TYR A 113 -13.35 -10.54 6.51
CA TYR A 113 -12.98 -9.14 6.72
C TYR A 113 -12.16 -8.50 5.59
N PRO A 114 -11.05 -9.10 5.08
CA PRO A 114 -10.27 -8.49 4.00
C PRO A 114 -11.09 -8.35 2.71
N TYR A 115 -11.94 -9.34 2.41
CA TYR A 115 -12.84 -9.31 1.26
C TYR A 115 -13.91 -8.22 1.41
N GLU A 116 -14.57 -8.13 2.56
CA GLU A 116 -15.57 -7.08 2.85
C GLU A 116 -14.99 -5.67 2.74
N ARG A 117 -13.78 -5.46 3.28
CA ARG A 117 -13.09 -4.16 3.22
C ARG A 117 -12.72 -3.79 1.79
N LEU A 118 -12.12 -4.72 1.04
CA LEU A 118 -11.77 -4.49 -0.36
C LEU A 118 -13.03 -4.21 -1.20
N LEU A 119 -14.11 -4.95 -0.98
CA LEU A 119 -15.37 -4.76 -1.70
C LEU A 119 -16.01 -3.40 -1.37
N GLY A 120 -15.99 -3.00 -0.09
CA GLY A 120 -16.48 -1.68 0.34
C GLY A 120 -15.71 -0.53 -0.32
N HIS A 121 -14.38 -0.61 -0.34
CA HIS A 121 -13.55 0.39 -1.03
C HIS A 121 -13.77 0.36 -2.55
N SER A 122 -13.88 -0.83 -3.15
CA SER A 122 -14.18 -0.98 -4.58
C SER A 122 -15.53 -0.34 -4.94
N ARG A 123 -16.55 -0.54 -4.11
CA ARG A 123 -17.88 0.05 -4.29
C ARG A 123 -17.82 1.57 -4.20
N ALA A 124 -17.16 2.10 -3.18
CA ALA A 124 -17.00 3.54 -3.01
C ALA A 124 -16.23 4.18 -4.18
N ALA A 125 -15.22 3.48 -4.74
CA ALA A 125 -14.52 3.93 -5.92
C ALA A 125 -15.45 3.97 -7.15
N PHE A 126 -16.27 2.94 -7.37
CA PHE A 126 -17.24 2.95 -8.47
C PHE A 126 -18.29 4.05 -8.31
N ASP A 127 -18.85 4.21 -7.11
CA ASP A 127 -19.82 5.27 -6.84
C ASP A 127 -19.19 6.65 -7.08
N ALA A 128 -17.90 6.85 -6.74
CA ALA A 128 -17.18 8.09 -7.03
C ALA A 128 -16.89 8.31 -8.52
N ILE A 129 -16.70 7.25 -9.29
CA ILE A 129 -16.50 7.33 -10.74
C ILE A 129 -17.81 7.68 -11.46
N ASP A 130 -18.92 7.08 -11.01
CA ASP A 130 -20.20 7.11 -11.73
C ASP A 130 -21.17 8.22 -11.28
N SER A 131 -20.91 8.86 -10.13
CA SER A 131 -21.80 9.91 -9.58
C SER A 131 -21.34 11.32 -9.96
N GLU A 132 -22.31 12.20 -10.21
CA GLU A 132 -22.05 13.63 -10.44
C GLU A 132 -21.42 14.33 -9.22
N THR A 133 -21.79 13.88 -8.02
CA THR A 133 -21.20 14.32 -6.75
C THR A 133 -20.65 13.09 -6.02
N PRO A 134 -19.38 13.10 -5.59
CA PRO A 134 -18.80 11.95 -4.92
C PRO A 134 -19.48 11.72 -3.57
N PRO A 135 -19.69 10.45 -3.17
CA PRO A 135 -20.25 10.15 -1.86
C PRO A 135 -19.27 10.57 -0.75
N GLU A 136 -19.82 11.11 0.33
CA GLU A 136 -19.06 11.47 1.52
C GLU A 136 -18.21 10.30 2.04
N PRO A 137 -16.95 10.53 2.41
CA PRO A 137 -16.09 9.48 2.91
C PRO A 137 -16.57 8.97 4.26
N THR A 138 -16.75 7.65 4.37
CA THR A 138 -16.87 6.98 5.67
C THR A 138 -15.57 7.05 6.46
N MET A 139 -14.41 7.09 5.78
CA MET A 139 -13.08 7.25 6.35
C MET A 139 -12.44 8.57 5.89
N ARG A 140 -12.39 9.55 6.79
CA ARG A 140 -12.00 10.94 6.46
C ARG A 140 -10.50 11.15 6.18
N ASN A 141 -9.64 10.22 6.58
CA ASN A 141 -8.17 10.35 6.50
C ASN A 141 -7.51 9.37 5.53
N LEU A 142 -8.23 8.89 4.53
CA LEU A 142 -7.64 8.03 3.50
C LEU A 142 -6.80 8.89 2.54
N ALA A 143 -5.47 8.82 2.65
CA ALA A 143 -4.52 9.63 1.87
C ALA A 143 -4.89 11.13 1.84
N PRO A 144 -4.76 11.84 2.99
CA PRO A 144 -5.17 13.24 3.11
C PRO A 144 -4.39 14.14 2.14
N ASP A 145 -3.10 13.85 1.96
CA ASP A 145 -2.17 14.63 1.13
C ASP A 145 -2.07 14.12 -0.32
N LEU A 146 -3.07 13.36 -0.78
CA LEU A 146 -3.06 12.81 -2.14
C LEU A 146 -3.01 13.94 -3.18
N SER A 147 -2.12 13.79 -4.16
CA SER A 147 -2.13 14.53 -5.42
C SER A 147 -2.46 13.56 -6.56
N PRO A 148 -3.44 13.85 -7.43
CA PRO A 148 -3.77 12.99 -8.56
C PRO A 148 -2.85 13.22 -9.77
N ALA A 149 -1.92 14.18 -9.70
CA ALA A 149 -1.06 14.53 -10.85
C ALA A 149 -0.31 13.32 -11.44
N PRO A 150 0.29 12.41 -10.64
CA PRO A 150 0.96 11.22 -11.19
C PRO A 150 0.04 10.25 -11.94
N LEU A 151 -1.28 10.30 -11.71
CA LEU A 151 -2.26 9.48 -12.44
C LEU A 151 -2.62 10.08 -13.81
N LEU A 152 -2.32 11.36 -14.00
CA LEU A 152 -2.66 12.14 -15.19
C LEU A 152 -1.44 12.39 -16.09
N GLU A 153 -0.25 12.05 -15.61
CA GLU A 153 1.00 12.09 -16.38
C GLU A 153 1.14 10.79 -17.21
N PRO A 154 1.42 10.88 -18.52
CA PRO A 154 1.56 9.72 -19.40
C PRO A 154 2.84 8.91 -19.18
#